data_AF-A0A8H3AL99-F1
#
_entry.id   AF-A0A8H3AL99-F1
#
_cell.length_a   1.000
_cell.length_b   1.000
_cell.length_c   1.000
_cell.angle_alpha   90.00
_cell.angle_beta   90.00
_cell.angle_gamma   90.00
#
_symmetry.space_group_name_H-M   'P 1'
#
loop_
_entity.id
_entity.type
_entity.pdbx_description
1 polymer ?
#
loop_
_entity_poly.entity_id
_entity_poly.type
_entity_poly.pdbx_seq_one_letter_code
_entity_poly.pdbx_strand_id
1 'polypeptide(L)'
;MQGLSPKHLLLVGGFGESKYLRRQLNQEFAKDGCRVTIVDDSTSKAAADGSVIWAAKLSVVGRVTRTSYGTTVRTRYDPLNLDHLGRKITRGNGGYQGVTGKWSEIVAEGVTLSAQESARRKFLKSYKPGKSSYSDLDKYTDEIWVYYGQPGTNPGWIEDKDGNTNSGFEKLCTVEANLSGMRDALIRRTGADGTYEVLEFWLAIQAGGTELCARIEWIENGIQKSGPVTIMPEPVDPLPSGENVVG
;
A
#
# COMPACT_ATOMS: atom_id res chain seq x y z
N MET A 1 -15.07 -35.74 -4.86
CA MET A 1 -15.02 -34.79 -5.99
C MET A 1 -15.97 -35.27 -7.09
N GLN A 2 -17.28 -35.10 -6.91
CA GLN A 2 -18.25 -35.36 -7.98
C GLN A 2 -18.47 -34.07 -8.77
N GLY A 3 -18.40 -34.14 -10.09
CA GLY A 3 -18.69 -33.02 -11.00
C GLY A 3 -17.48 -32.33 -11.66
N LEU A 4 -16.25 -32.79 -11.44
CA LEU A 4 -15.06 -32.26 -12.12
C LEU A 4 -14.58 -33.25 -13.19
N SER A 5 -14.53 -32.82 -14.45
CA SER A 5 -13.95 -33.55 -15.58
C SER A 5 -12.58 -32.93 -15.95
N PRO A 6 -11.47 -33.37 -15.32
CA PRO A 6 -10.16 -32.81 -15.60
C PRO A 6 -9.74 -33.11 -17.04
N LYS A 7 -9.30 -32.07 -17.77
CA LYS A 7 -8.81 -32.21 -19.15
C LYS A 7 -7.34 -32.64 -19.22
N HIS A 8 -6.58 -32.44 -18.14
CA HIS A 8 -5.15 -32.71 -18.08
C HIS A 8 -4.77 -33.34 -16.75
N LEU A 9 -3.91 -34.36 -16.81
CA LEU A 9 -3.24 -34.96 -15.66
C LEU A 9 -1.74 -34.74 -15.83
N LEU A 10 -1.12 -33.98 -14.92
CA LEU A 10 0.31 -33.66 -14.96
C LEU A 10 1.05 -34.56 -13.97
N LEU A 11 2.01 -35.34 -14.47
CA LEU A 11 2.87 -36.19 -13.64
C LEU A 11 4.16 -35.45 -13.31
N VAL A 12 4.41 -35.24 -12.01
CA VAL A 12 5.58 -34.54 -11.47
C VAL A 12 6.34 -35.43 -10.50
N GLY A 13 7.66 -35.23 -10.38
CA GLY A 13 8.55 -36.02 -9.52
C GLY A 13 9.05 -37.31 -10.17
N GLY A 14 10.13 -37.88 -9.63
CA GLY A 14 10.81 -39.05 -10.23
C GLY A 14 9.94 -40.30 -10.39
N PHE A 15 8.87 -40.46 -9.61
CA PHE A 15 7.94 -41.57 -9.78
C PHE A 15 7.02 -41.39 -11.01
N GLY A 16 6.83 -40.15 -11.48
CA GLY A 16 6.14 -39.83 -12.73
C GLY A 16 6.84 -40.36 -13.98
N GLU A 17 8.12 -40.77 -13.87
CA GLU A 17 8.90 -41.46 -14.91
C GLU A 17 8.45 -42.91 -15.15
N SER A 18 7.71 -43.50 -14.21
CA SER A 18 7.33 -44.91 -14.28
C SER A 18 6.38 -45.20 -15.45
N LYS A 19 6.83 -46.04 -16.39
CA LYS A 19 6.00 -46.52 -17.52
C LYS A 19 4.76 -47.27 -17.05
N TYR A 20 4.86 -48.01 -15.94
CA TYR A 20 3.72 -48.73 -15.37
C TYR A 20 2.65 -47.77 -14.85
N LEU A 21 3.07 -46.76 -14.07
CA LEU A 21 2.18 -45.73 -13.54
C LEU A 21 1.47 -45.00 -14.68
N ARG A 22 2.21 -44.58 -15.71
CA ARG A 22 1.67 -43.91 -16.90
C ARG A 22 0.63 -44.77 -17.61
N ARG A 23 0.90 -46.08 -17.75
CA ARG A 23 -0.03 -47.01 -18.39
C ARG A 23 -1.34 -47.12 -17.62
N GLN A 24 -1.26 -47.30 -16.30
CA GLN A 24 -2.44 -47.40 -15.45
C GLN A 24 -3.27 -46.11 -15.49
N LEU A 25 -2.64 -44.95 -15.37
CA LEU A 25 -3.34 -43.67 -15.40
C LEU A 25 -3.94 -43.35 -16.77
N ASN A 26 -3.28 -43.70 -17.88
CA ASN A 26 -3.88 -43.56 -19.20
C ASN A 26 -5.09 -44.49 -19.39
N GLN A 27 -5.02 -45.73 -18.90
CA GLN A 27 -6.14 -46.68 -19.00
C GLN A 27 -7.38 -46.22 -18.23
N GLU A 28 -7.17 -45.52 -17.12
CA GLU A 28 -8.24 -45.01 -16.28
C GLU A 28 -8.80 -43.69 -16.81
N PHE A 29 -7.94 -42.71 -17.11
CA PHE A 29 -8.35 -41.33 -17.34
C PHE A 29 -8.45 -40.92 -18.83
N ALA A 30 -7.78 -41.62 -19.76
CA ALA A 30 -7.83 -41.23 -21.17
C ALA A 30 -9.20 -41.49 -21.82
N LYS A 31 -9.97 -42.43 -21.26
CA LYS A 31 -11.35 -42.75 -21.72
C LYS A 31 -12.29 -41.56 -21.57
N ASP A 32 -12.01 -40.68 -20.61
CA ASP A 32 -12.80 -39.48 -20.32
C ASP A 32 -12.23 -38.22 -20.99
N GLY A 33 -11.33 -38.39 -21.98
CA GLY A 33 -10.69 -37.28 -22.70
C GLY A 33 -9.62 -36.54 -21.90
N CYS A 34 -9.19 -37.07 -20.75
CA CYS A 34 -8.13 -36.48 -19.94
C CYS A 34 -6.75 -36.83 -20.54
N ARG A 35 -5.95 -35.82 -20.88
CA ARG A 35 -4.61 -36.01 -21.42
C ARG A 35 -3.58 -36.13 -20.29
N VAL A 36 -3.04 -37.34 -20.11
CA VAL A 36 -1.89 -37.58 -19.22
C VAL A 36 -0.63 -37.03 -19.89
N THR A 37 -0.10 -35.93 -19.36
CA THR A 37 1.02 -35.19 -19.94
C THR A 37 2.23 -35.24 -19.02
N ILE A 38 3.40 -35.25 -19.64
CA ILE A 38 4.71 -35.32 -19.00
C ILE A 38 5.42 -34.08 -19.49
N VAL A 39 6.01 -33.32 -18.57
CA VAL A 39 6.81 -32.16 -18.96
C VAL A 39 8.11 -32.73 -19.54
N ASP A 40 8.42 -32.38 -20.79
CA ASP A 40 9.47 -33.04 -21.61
C ASP A 40 10.90 -32.91 -21.02
N ASP A 41 11.10 -32.07 -20.01
CA ASP A 41 12.32 -32.03 -19.21
C ASP A 41 12.11 -32.64 -17.82
N SER A 42 13.07 -33.49 -17.41
CA SER A 42 13.38 -33.86 -16.02
C SER A 42 12.22 -33.62 -15.04
N THR A 43 11.18 -34.47 -15.07
CA THR A 43 9.97 -34.31 -14.23
C THR A 43 10.26 -34.21 -12.73
N SER A 44 11.45 -34.65 -12.30
CA SER A 44 12.02 -34.46 -10.97
C SER A 44 12.22 -33.00 -10.54
N LYS A 45 12.16 -32.03 -11.47
CA LYS A 45 12.40 -30.61 -11.22
C LYS A 45 11.22 -29.70 -11.53
N ALA A 46 10.08 -30.22 -12.00
CA ALA A 46 8.93 -29.40 -12.37
C ALA A 46 8.46 -28.43 -11.26
N ALA A 47 8.52 -28.85 -9.99
CA ALA A 47 8.23 -27.97 -8.86
C ALA A 47 9.29 -26.87 -8.65
N ALA A 48 10.57 -27.19 -8.86
CA ALA A 48 11.68 -26.24 -8.79
C ALA A 48 11.63 -25.25 -9.97
N ASP A 49 11.39 -25.73 -11.18
CA ASP A 49 11.23 -24.89 -12.38
C ASP A 49 10.01 -23.98 -12.24
N GLY A 50 8.89 -24.50 -11.75
CA GLY A 50 7.72 -23.70 -11.40
C GLY A 50 8.03 -22.62 -10.36
N SER A 51 8.84 -22.95 -9.35
CA SER A 51 9.28 -21.99 -8.33
C SER A 51 10.21 -20.91 -8.90
N VAL A 52 11.12 -21.26 -9.80
CA VAL A 52 12.04 -20.32 -10.47
C VAL A 52 11.29 -19.43 -11.46
N ILE A 53 10.40 -19.98 -12.28
CA ILE A 53 9.55 -19.21 -13.19
C ILE A 53 8.64 -18.28 -12.40
N TRP A 54 8.06 -18.75 -11.30
CA TRP A 54 7.26 -17.92 -10.41
C TRP A 54 8.10 -16.80 -9.80
N ALA A 55 9.28 -17.11 -9.25
CA ALA A 55 10.20 -16.13 -8.70
C ALA A 55 10.66 -15.11 -9.75
N ALA A 56 10.95 -15.53 -10.99
CA ALA A 56 11.31 -14.66 -12.09
C ALA A 56 10.12 -13.81 -12.60
N LYS A 57 8.90 -14.34 -12.56
CA LYS A 57 7.69 -13.53 -12.84
C LYS A 57 7.40 -12.51 -11.75
N LEU A 58 7.69 -12.87 -10.49
CA LEU A 58 7.62 -11.96 -9.36
C LEU A 58 8.79 -10.97 -9.31
N SER A 59 9.87 -11.20 -10.06
CA SER A 59 11.00 -10.27 -10.18
C SER A 59 10.65 -9.06 -11.06
N VAL A 60 9.48 -8.48 -10.85
CA VAL A 60 9.16 -7.14 -11.32
C VAL A 60 10.18 -6.21 -10.67
N VAL A 61 11.15 -5.75 -11.45
CA VAL A 61 12.24 -4.89 -10.99
C VAL A 61 11.69 -3.54 -10.50
N GLY A 62 10.56 -3.10 -11.04
CA GLY A 62 9.76 -2.05 -10.46
C GLY A 62 8.42 -1.83 -11.14
N ARG A 63 7.52 -1.13 -10.47
CA ARG A 63 6.21 -0.69 -10.95
C ARG A 63 6.20 0.82 -11.05
N VAL A 64 5.78 1.33 -12.20
CA VAL A 64 5.51 2.75 -12.36
C VAL A 64 4.15 3.06 -11.72
N THR A 65 4.10 4.01 -10.81
CA THR A 65 2.85 4.50 -10.22
C THR A 65 1.97 5.10 -11.31
N ARG A 66 0.70 4.67 -11.37
CA ARG A 66 -0.27 5.15 -12.37
C ARG A 66 -0.91 6.48 -11.99
N THR A 67 -0.72 6.90 -10.75
CA THR A 67 -1.37 8.05 -10.11
C THR A 67 -0.53 8.43 -8.87
N SER A 68 -0.79 9.61 -8.30
CA SER A 68 -0.16 10.06 -7.07
C SER A 68 -0.83 9.46 -5.83
N TYR A 69 -0.03 9.07 -4.85
CA TYR A 69 -0.48 8.57 -3.56
C TYR A 69 0.06 9.42 -2.41
N GLY A 70 -0.74 9.55 -1.36
CA GLY A 70 -0.45 10.44 -0.25
C GLY A 70 -1.34 10.19 0.95
N THR A 71 -1.30 11.11 1.89
CA THR A 71 -2.19 11.12 3.07
C THR A 71 -2.69 12.55 3.33
N THR A 72 -3.65 12.66 4.23
CA THR A 72 -4.10 13.92 4.80
C THR A 72 -3.18 14.36 5.94
N VAL A 73 -2.85 15.64 5.99
CA VAL A 73 -2.05 16.23 7.07
C VAL A 73 -2.70 17.49 7.61
N ARG A 74 -2.35 17.79 8.85
CA ARG A 74 -2.59 19.11 9.44
C ARG A 74 -1.41 20.02 9.16
N THR A 75 -1.67 21.22 8.66
CA THR A 75 -0.65 22.27 8.47
C THR A 75 -0.89 23.46 9.40
N ARG A 76 0.13 24.30 9.58
CA ARG A 76 0.00 25.52 10.40
C ARG A 76 -0.92 26.50 9.68
N TYR A 77 -1.82 27.11 10.45
CA TYR A 77 -2.66 28.17 9.91
C TYR A 77 -1.79 29.39 9.59
N ASP A 78 -2.08 30.00 8.45
CA ASP A 78 -1.41 31.19 7.95
C ASP A 78 -2.52 32.12 7.44
N PRO A 79 -2.75 33.28 8.08
CA PRO A 79 -3.80 34.21 7.69
C PRO A 79 -3.53 34.91 6.34
N LEU A 80 -2.29 34.87 5.84
CA LEU A 80 -1.94 35.44 4.53
C LEU A 80 -2.15 34.43 3.39
N ASN A 81 -2.39 33.16 3.71
CA ASN A 81 -2.67 32.13 2.72
C ASN A 81 -4.18 32.04 2.44
N LEU A 82 -4.58 32.41 1.22
CA LEU A 82 -5.98 32.40 0.79
C LEU A 82 -6.64 31.01 0.86
N ASP A 83 -5.86 29.93 0.71
CA ASP A 83 -6.37 28.55 0.81
C ASP A 83 -6.76 28.19 2.24
N HIS A 84 -6.17 28.86 3.24
CA HIS A 84 -6.48 28.67 4.64
C HIS A 84 -7.73 29.44 5.08
N LEU A 85 -8.04 30.54 4.39
CA LEU A 85 -9.20 31.39 4.73
C LEU A 85 -10.51 30.62 4.59
N GLY A 86 -11.34 30.66 5.63
CA GLY A 86 -12.63 29.97 5.68
C GLY A 86 -12.55 28.48 6.06
N ARG A 87 -11.36 27.90 6.20
CA ARG A 87 -11.20 26.54 6.75
C ARG A 87 -11.35 26.53 8.26
N LYS A 88 -11.88 25.43 8.80
CA LYS A 88 -11.98 25.24 10.26
C LYS A 88 -10.59 25.21 10.90
N ILE A 89 -10.33 26.19 11.77
CA ILE A 89 -9.08 26.29 12.52
C ILE A 89 -9.20 25.46 13.81
N THR A 90 -8.22 24.59 14.04
CA THR A 90 -8.09 23.80 15.26
C THR A 90 -6.78 24.14 15.96
N ARG A 91 -6.78 24.07 17.29
CA ARG A 91 -5.58 24.27 18.10
C ARG A 91 -4.89 22.93 18.36
N GLY A 92 -3.60 22.85 18.02
CA GLY A 92 -2.82 21.62 18.17
C GLY A 92 -2.22 21.49 19.57
N ASN A 93 -1.62 20.34 19.86
CA ASN A 93 -1.05 20.05 21.18
C ASN A 93 0.12 20.97 21.57
N GLY A 94 0.84 21.51 20.59
CA GLY A 94 1.87 22.55 20.82
C GLY A 94 1.33 23.98 20.91
N GLY A 95 0.01 24.18 20.94
CA GLY A 95 -0.66 25.48 21.08
C GLY A 95 -0.78 26.32 19.80
N TYR A 96 -0.23 25.85 18.68
CA TYR A 96 -0.35 26.51 17.39
C TYR A 96 -1.68 26.21 16.70
N GLN A 97 -2.23 27.20 16.02
CA GLN A 97 -3.40 27.07 15.14
C GLN A 97 -3.02 26.30 13.87
N GLY A 98 -3.95 25.50 13.37
CA GLY A 98 -3.73 24.67 12.20
C GLY A 98 -5.02 24.22 11.56
N VAL A 99 -4.88 23.83 10.30
CA VAL A 99 -5.97 23.46 9.40
C VAL A 99 -5.70 22.03 8.90
N THR A 100 -6.75 21.20 8.91
CA THR A 100 -6.72 19.78 8.53
C THR A 100 -7.16 19.60 7.07
N GLY A 101 -6.93 18.40 6.52
CA GLY A 101 -7.39 18.04 5.19
C GLY A 101 -6.40 18.35 4.08
N LYS A 102 -5.16 18.77 4.41
CA LYS A 102 -4.15 19.12 3.41
C LYS A 102 -3.59 17.85 2.77
N TRP A 103 -3.43 17.84 1.45
CA TRP A 103 -2.75 16.76 0.75
C TRP A 103 -1.24 16.79 1.05
N SER A 104 -0.70 15.63 1.41
CA SER A 104 0.74 15.41 1.46
C SER A 104 1.10 14.18 0.63
N GLU A 105 1.64 14.43 -0.56
CA GLU A 105 2.11 13.39 -1.46
C GLU A 105 3.27 12.58 -0.86
N ILE A 106 3.15 11.26 -0.94
CA ILE A 106 4.20 10.28 -0.58
C ILE A 106 4.96 9.86 -1.84
N VAL A 107 4.23 9.60 -2.93
CA VAL A 107 4.80 9.22 -4.22
C VAL A 107 3.95 9.81 -5.34
N ALA A 108 4.59 10.45 -6.31
CA ALA A 108 3.94 11.04 -7.48
C ALA A 108 3.54 9.98 -8.50
N GLU A 109 2.67 10.34 -9.44
CA GLU A 109 2.46 9.60 -10.70
C GLU A 109 3.78 9.46 -11.48
N GLY A 110 3.98 8.33 -12.17
CA GLY A 110 5.13 8.09 -13.04
C GLY A 110 6.42 7.68 -12.31
N VAL A 111 6.36 7.45 -11.00
CA VAL A 111 7.52 7.01 -10.20
C VAL A 111 7.66 5.50 -10.24
N THR A 112 8.85 5.02 -10.58
CA THR A 112 9.18 3.58 -10.53
C THR A 112 9.50 3.15 -9.10
N LEU A 113 8.69 2.26 -8.54
CA LEU A 113 8.87 1.64 -7.23
C LEU A 113 9.36 0.21 -7.38
N SER A 114 10.46 -0.16 -6.70
CA SER A 114 10.95 -1.54 -6.70
C SER A 114 10.47 -2.30 -5.47
N ALA A 115 10.77 -3.60 -5.41
CA ALA A 115 10.56 -4.41 -4.20
C ALA A 115 11.63 -4.13 -3.12
N GLN A 116 12.76 -3.53 -3.50
CA GLN A 116 13.92 -3.28 -2.63
C GLN A 116 13.89 -1.86 -2.04
N GLU A 117 13.26 -0.92 -2.75
CA GLU A 117 13.18 0.48 -2.36
C GLU A 117 11.72 0.90 -2.22
N SER A 118 11.41 1.52 -1.09
CA SER A 118 10.11 2.13 -0.84
C SER A 118 10.19 3.63 -1.06
N ALA A 119 9.18 4.19 -1.71
CA ALA A 119 8.91 5.62 -1.59
C ALA A 119 8.31 5.83 -0.21
N ARG A 120 8.98 6.63 0.62
CA ARG A 120 8.52 6.91 1.98
C ARG A 120 8.61 8.37 2.31
N ARG A 121 7.64 8.84 3.08
CA ARG A 121 7.60 10.21 3.60
C ARG A 121 7.47 10.20 5.10
N LYS A 122 8.22 11.09 5.76
CA LYS A 122 8.19 11.25 7.21
C LYS A 122 6.98 12.11 7.62
N PHE A 123 6.29 11.68 8.65
CA PHE A 123 5.18 12.38 9.28
C PHE A 123 5.39 12.48 10.78
N LEU A 124 4.67 13.44 11.38
CA LEU A 124 4.73 13.74 12.79
C LEU A 124 3.33 13.72 13.37
N LYS A 125 3.14 13.02 14.48
CA LYS A 125 1.93 13.14 15.29
C LYS A 125 2.26 13.68 16.66
N SER A 126 1.49 14.67 17.11
CA SER A 126 1.69 15.27 18.42
C SER A 126 0.71 14.75 19.46
N TYR A 127 1.15 14.59 20.70
CA TYR A 127 0.38 14.18 21.86
C TYR A 127 0.49 15.21 22.99
N LYS A 128 -0.53 15.29 23.85
CA LYS A 128 -0.37 15.93 25.17
C LYS A 128 0.20 14.91 26.15
N PRO A 129 1.14 15.28 27.04
CA PRO A 129 1.66 14.36 28.02
C PRO A 129 0.54 13.83 28.93
N GLY A 130 0.47 12.51 29.12
CA GLY A 130 -0.50 11.85 29.99
C GLY A 130 -1.11 10.58 29.40
N LYS A 131 -1.33 9.56 30.25
CA LYS A 131 -1.71 8.19 29.82
C LYS A 131 -2.97 8.14 28.94
N SER A 132 -3.96 9.01 29.16
CA SER A 132 -5.18 9.07 28.36
C SER A 132 -4.96 9.59 26.94
N SER A 133 -3.84 10.29 26.68
CA SER A 133 -3.55 10.89 25.38
C SER A 133 -2.99 9.89 24.37
N TYR A 134 -2.55 8.71 24.81
CA TYR A 134 -1.84 7.73 23.97
C TYR A 134 -2.71 6.53 23.57
N SER A 135 -4.03 6.66 23.64
CA SER A 135 -4.98 5.56 23.45
C SER A 135 -4.91 4.91 22.07
N ASP A 136 -4.35 5.61 21.08
CA ASP A 136 -4.19 5.15 19.71
C ASP A 136 -2.85 4.46 19.44
N LEU A 137 -1.88 4.49 20.35
CA LEU A 137 -0.57 3.89 20.08
C LEU A 137 -0.65 2.36 19.96
N ASP A 138 -1.59 1.70 20.65
CA ASP A 138 -1.74 0.25 20.58
C ASP A 138 -2.29 -0.21 19.22
N LYS A 139 -3.08 0.66 18.58
CA LYS A 139 -3.64 0.48 17.25
C LYS A 139 -3.64 1.80 16.49
N TYR A 140 -2.46 2.19 16.04
CA TYR A 140 -2.29 3.41 15.27
C TYR A 140 -2.72 3.17 13.83
N THR A 141 -3.50 4.08 13.25
CA THR A 141 -3.93 3.98 11.85
C THR A 141 -3.64 5.27 11.09
N ASP A 142 -3.33 5.11 9.80
CA ASP A 142 -3.21 6.22 8.86
C ASP A 142 -3.88 5.84 7.53
N GLU A 143 -4.33 6.83 6.78
CA GLU A 143 -5.07 6.63 5.55
C GLU A 143 -4.18 6.88 4.35
N ILE A 144 -4.24 5.98 3.36
CA ILE A 144 -3.62 6.21 2.07
C ILE A 144 -4.71 6.67 1.10
N TRP A 145 -4.45 7.81 0.50
CA TRP A 145 -5.32 8.49 -0.45
C TRP A 145 -4.66 8.52 -1.83
N VAL A 146 -5.48 8.56 -2.86
CA VAL A 146 -5.08 8.66 -4.27
C VAL A 146 -5.65 9.94 -4.89
N TYR A 147 -4.96 10.50 -5.88
CA TYR A 147 -5.45 11.64 -6.68
C TYR A 147 -5.50 11.29 -8.17
N TYR A 148 -6.71 11.17 -8.73
CA TYR A 148 -6.95 10.79 -10.12
C TYR A 148 -6.92 11.95 -11.13
N GLY A 149 -6.77 13.20 -10.67
CA GLY A 149 -6.68 14.33 -11.58
C GLY A 149 -5.35 14.37 -12.33
N GLN A 150 -5.27 15.25 -13.34
CA GLN A 150 -4.05 15.39 -14.14
C GLN A 150 -2.88 15.89 -13.27
N PRO A 151 -1.63 15.55 -13.62
CA PRO A 151 -0.45 16.11 -12.98
C PRO A 151 -0.53 17.65 -12.96
N GLY A 152 -0.39 18.23 -11.75
CA GLY A 152 -0.44 19.68 -11.55
C GLY A 152 -1.85 20.28 -11.34
N THR A 153 -2.93 19.51 -11.47
CA THR A 153 -4.30 20.00 -11.18
C THR A 153 -4.73 19.76 -9.73
N ASN A 154 -3.88 19.14 -8.92
CA ASN A 154 -4.16 18.84 -7.52
C ASN A 154 -4.42 20.15 -6.74
N PRO A 155 -5.59 20.30 -6.08
CA PRO A 155 -5.95 21.53 -5.37
C PRO A 155 -5.13 21.73 -4.07
N GLY A 156 -4.24 20.79 -3.71
CA GLY A 156 -3.42 20.83 -2.50
C GLY A 156 -4.13 20.34 -1.24
N TRP A 157 -5.42 19.98 -1.34
CA TRP A 157 -6.27 19.61 -0.21
C TRP A 157 -7.18 18.45 -0.57
N ILE A 158 -7.18 17.41 0.27
CA ILE A 158 -8.16 16.32 0.19
C ILE A 158 -9.54 16.85 0.57
N GLU A 159 -9.63 17.67 1.61
CA GLU A 159 -10.91 18.22 2.09
C GLU A 159 -11.08 19.68 1.63
N ASP A 160 -12.29 20.07 1.23
CA ASP A 160 -12.67 21.46 0.98
C ASP A 160 -12.85 22.25 2.30
N LYS A 161 -13.41 23.45 2.22
CA LYS A 161 -13.60 24.32 3.40
C LYS A 161 -14.73 23.86 4.32
N ASP A 162 -15.69 23.12 3.76
CA ASP A 162 -16.85 22.57 4.47
C ASP A 162 -16.59 21.17 5.02
N GLY A 163 -15.45 20.56 4.66
CA GLY A 163 -15.02 19.24 5.10
C GLY A 163 -15.42 18.12 4.15
N ASN A 164 -15.88 18.43 2.93
CA ASN A 164 -16.16 17.42 1.92
C ASN A 164 -14.88 17.07 1.16
N THR A 165 -14.80 15.84 0.64
CA THR A 165 -13.69 15.42 -0.22
C THR A 165 -13.71 16.17 -1.55
N ASN A 166 -12.60 16.84 -1.89
CA ASN A 166 -12.40 17.49 -3.18
C ASN A 166 -12.42 16.47 -4.33
N SER A 167 -12.89 16.90 -5.50
CA SER A 167 -12.92 16.06 -6.69
C SER A 167 -11.54 15.52 -7.06
N GLY A 168 -11.50 14.25 -7.48
CA GLY A 168 -10.30 13.54 -7.85
C GLY A 168 -9.60 12.82 -6.69
N PHE A 169 -9.97 13.09 -5.43
CA PHE A 169 -9.45 12.34 -4.28
C PHE A 169 -10.34 11.16 -3.90
N GLU A 170 -9.69 10.04 -3.58
CA GLU A 170 -10.35 8.86 -3.01
C GLU A 170 -9.48 8.28 -1.90
N LYS A 171 -10.12 7.83 -0.82
CA LYS A 171 -9.45 7.03 0.20
C LYS A 171 -9.30 5.61 -0.33
N LEU A 172 -8.05 5.18 -0.49
CA LEU A 172 -7.74 3.89 -1.10
C LEU A 172 -7.66 2.76 -0.07
N CYS A 173 -6.95 2.98 1.05
CA CYS A 173 -6.86 2.00 2.12
C CYS A 173 -6.45 2.64 3.45
N THR A 174 -6.42 1.82 4.51
CA THR A 174 -5.93 2.18 5.84
C THR A 174 -4.72 1.29 6.17
N VAL A 175 -3.63 1.89 6.61
CA VAL A 175 -2.48 1.18 7.19
C VAL A 175 -2.54 1.23 8.70
N GLU A 176 -2.04 0.19 9.36
CA GLU A 176 -2.07 0.07 10.81
C GLU A 176 -0.68 -0.27 11.38
N ALA A 177 -0.42 0.12 12.63
CA ALA A 177 0.76 -0.29 13.38
C ALA A 177 0.49 -0.32 14.88
N ASN A 178 1.17 -1.23 15.58
CA ASN A 178 1.28 -1.17 17.04
C ASN A 178 2.53 -0.36 17.40
N LEU A 179 2.32 0.85 17.89
CA LEU A 179 3.33 1.81 18.31
C LEU A 179 3.39 1.94 19.84
N SER A 180 2.85 0.97 20.59
CA SER A 180 2.81 1.00 22.05
C SER A 180 4.20 1.08 22.70
N GLY A 181 5.22 0.48 22.08
CA GLY A 181 6.61 0.57 22.54
C GLY A 181 7.26 1.94 22.32
N MET A 182 6.61 2.85 21.56
CA MET A 182 7.08 4.23 21.37
C MET A 182 6.68 5.17 22.50
N ARG A 183 5.85 4.74 23.47
CA ARG A 183 5.35 5.59 24.57
C ARG A 183 6.47 6.35 25.30
N ASP A 184 7.54 5.65 25.65
CA ASP A 184 8.67 6.23 26.39
C ASP A 184 9.72 6.88 25.46
N ALA A 185 9.59 6.68 24.14
CA ALA A 185 10.49 7.22 23.11
C ALA A 185 9.91 8.44 22.38
N LEU A 186 8.73 8.93 22.79
CA LEU A 186 8.16 10.14 22.20
C LEU A 186 9.07 11.35 22.44
N ILE A 187 9.25 12.15 21.40
CA ILE A 187 10.12 13.32 21.46
C ILE A 187 9.40 14.44 22.20
N ARG A 188 9.90 14.79 23.39
CA ARG A 188 9.38 15.90 24.18
C ARG A 188 9.75 17.24 23.54
N ARG A 189 8.77 18.11 23.37
CA ARG A 189 8.91 19.46 22.81
C ARG A 189 8.14 20.47 23.67
N THR A 190 8.49 21.75 23.54
CA THR A 190 7.81 22.85 24.23
C THR A 190 7.11 23.73 23.20
N GLY A 191 5.80 23.91 23.38
CA GLY A 191 4.97 24.79 22.58
C GLY A 191 4.39 25.93 23.41
N ALA A 192 3.51 26.72 22.79
CA ALA A 192 2.89 27.87 23.44
C ALA A 192 1.99 27.46 24.63
N ASP A 193 1.42 26.25 24.60
CA ASP A 193 0.59 25.69 25.68
C ASP A 193 1.39 24.84 26.68
N GLY A 194 2.71 24.95 26.63
CA GLY A 194 3.61 24.12 27.42
C GLY A 194 4.04 22.86 26.67
N THR A 195 4.33 21.81 27.44
CA THR A 195 5.00 20.62 26.92
C THR A 195 4.04 19.74 26.11
N TYR A 196 4.53 19.27 24.97
CA TYR A 196 3.88 18.28 24.12
C TYR A 196 4.89 17.24 23.65
N GLU A 197 4.39 16.12 23.16
CA GLU A 197 5.22 15.00 22.72
C GLU A 197 4.98 14.72 21.24
N VAL A 198 5.98 14.20 20.55
CA VAL A 198 5.93 13.96 19.10
C VAL A 198 6.39 12.55 18.79
N LEU A 199 5.52 11.82 18.08
CA LEU A 199 5.83 10.59 17.38
C LEU A 199 6.33 10.94 15.97
N GLU A 200 7.50 10.44 15.58
CA GLU A 200 7.95 10.43 14.20
C GLU A 200 7.74 9.04 13.60
N PHE A 201 7.17 8.99 12.40
CA PHE A 201 6.95 7.76 11.65
C PHE A 201 7.03 8.04 10.15
N TRP A 202 7.06 6.99 9.34
CA TRP A 202 6.99 7.08 7.89
C TRP A 202 5.81 6.30 7.38
N LEU A 203 5.15 6.83 6.35
CA LEU A 203 4.32 6.04 5.46
C LEU A 203 5.19 5.64 4.28
N ALA A 204 5.27 4.34 4.02
CA ALA A 204 6.10 3.75 2.98
C ALA A 204 5.21 2.99 1.99
N ILE A 205 5.43 3.23 0.69
CA ILE A 205 4.77 2.56 -0.43
C ILE A 205 5.84 1.90 -1.29
N GLN A 206 5.65 0.62 -1.63
CA GLN A 206 6.59 -0.16 -2.44
C GLN A 206 5.87 -1.19 -3.31
N ALA A 207 6.59 -1.79 -4.26
CA ALA A 207 6.07 -2.94 -4.99
C ALA A 207 6.08 -4.21 -4.12
N GLY A 208 4.94 -4.88 -4.01
CA GLY A 208 4.75 -6.17 -3.33
C GLY A 208 4.73 -7.37 -4.29
N GLY A 209 5.43 -7.29 -5.42
CA GLY A 209 5.32 -8.24 -6.53
C GLY A 209 4.31 -7.76 -7.57
N THR A 210 3.07 -8.26 -7.50
CA THR A 210 2.00 -7.89 -8.45
C THR A 210 1.12 -6.73 -8.00
N GLU A 211 1.32 -6.20 -6.80
CA GLU A 211 0.48 -5.15 -6.23
C GLU A 211 1.35 -4.08 -5.58
N LEU A 212 0.82 -2.87 -5.39
CA LEU A 212 1.44 -1.88 -4.51
C LEU A 212 1.08 -2.21 -3.07
N CYS A 213 2.03 -1.98 -2.17
CA CYS A 213 1.88 -2.25 -0.75
C CYS A 213 2.26 -1.03 0.06
N ALA A 214 1.47 -0.73 1.09
CA ALA A 214 1.74 0.35 2.04
C ALA A 214 1.95 -0.19 3.46
N ARG A 215 2.76 0.52 4.25
CA ARG A 215 2.95 0.25 5.68
C ARG A 215 3.42 1.50 6.44
N ILE A 216 3.33 1.41 7.75
CA ILE A 216 3.92 2.38 8.68
C ILE A 216 5.29 1.88 9.11
N GLU A 217 6.30 2.75 9.08
CA GLU A 217 7.65 2.48 9.60
C GLU A 217 8.01 3.46 10.72
N TRP A 218 8.81 3.03 11.69
CA TRP A 218 9.30 3.88 12.77
C TRP A 218 10.66 3.40 13.28
N ILE A 219 11.28 4.16 14.17
CA ILE A 219 12.51 3.78 14.86
C ILE A 219 12.19 3.57 16.34
N GLU A 220 12.40 2.35 16.83
CA GLU A 220 12.21 1.97 18.23
C GLU A 220 13.56 1.54 18.78
N ASN A 221 14.07 2.24 19.79
CA ASN A 221 15.37 1.96 20.41
C ASN A 221 16.53 1.89 19.39
N GLY A 222 16.51 2.77 18.38
CA GLY A 222 17.52 2.82 17.30
C GLY A 222 17.35 1.74 16.22
N ILE A 223 16.35 0.87 16.33
CA ILE A 223 16.07 -0.20 15.37
C ILE A 223 14.89 0.20 14.49
N GLN A 224 15.04 0.08 13.17
CA GLN A 224 13.92 0.28 12.24
C GLN A 224 12.89 -0.84 12.42
N LYS A 225 11.64 -0.45 12.64
CA LYS A 225 10.47 -1.32 12.78
C LYS A 225 9.44 -0.94 11.73
N SER A 226 8.53 -1.88 11.46
CA SER A 226 7.41 -1.65 10.55
C SER A 226 6.17 -2.37 11.02
N GLY A 227 5.01 -1.80 10.68
CA GLY A 227 3.71 -2.42 10.88
C GLY A 227 3.45 -3.53 9.86
N PRO A 228 2.29 -4.20 9.97
CA PRO A 228 1.83 -5.11 8.93
C PRO A 228 1.78 -4.41 7.55
N VAL A 229 1.98 -5.20 6.51
CA VAL A 229 1.85 -4.73 5.12
C VAL A 229 0.38 -4.75 4.72
N THR A 230 -0.10 -3.64 4.18
CA THR A 230 -1.41 -3.53 3.54
C THR A 230 -1.24 -3.54 2.02
N ILE A 231 -1.87 -4.52 1.36
CA ILE A 231 -2.01 -4.52 -0.10
C ILE A 231 -2.94 -3.38 -0.49
N MET A 232 -2.49 -2.53 -1.40
CA MET A 232 -3.26 -1.40 -1.90
C MET A 232 -4.14 -1.86 -3.07
N PRO A 233 -5.46 -1.58 -3.04
CA PRO A 233 -6.32 -1.77 -4.21
C PRO A 233 -5.73 -1.08 -5.45
N GLU A 234 -5.89 -1.69 -6.61
CA GLU A 234 -5.54 -1.00 -7.86
C GLU A 234 -6.47 0.21 -8.04
N PRO A 235 -5.93 1.42 -8.25
CA PRO A 235 -6.76 2.59 -8.52
C PRO A 235 -7.57 2.36 -9.79
N VAL A 236 -8.83 2.80 -9.78
CA VAL A 236 -9.68 2.71 -10.97
C VAL A 236 -9.08 3.60 -12.05
N ASP A 237 -8.87 3.04 -13.24
CA ASP A 237 -8.42 3.85 -14.37
C ASP A 237 -9.45 4.95 -14.64
N PRO A 238 -9.03 6.23 -14.73
CA PRO A 238 -9.92 7.25 -15.23
C PRO A 238 -10.39 6.79 -16.62
N LEU A 239 -11.71 6.72 -16.80
CA LEU A 239 -12.31 6.39 -18.10
C LEU A 239 -11.60 7.24 -19.18
N PRO A 240 -11.24 6.66 -20.34
CA PRO A 240 -10.63 7.44 -21.40
C PRO A 240 -11.54 8.63 -21.67
N SER A 241 -10.99 9.83 -21.49
CA SER A 241 -11.62 11.07 -21.91
C SER A 241 -12.00 10.87 -23.37
N GLY A 242 -13.30 10.80 -23.65
CA GLY A 242 -13.81 10.46 -24.97
C GLY A 242 -13.06 11.23 -26.04
N GLU A 243 -12.39 10.51 -26.93
CA GLU A 243 -11.86 11.10 -28.15
C GLU A 243 -13.02 11.80 -28.84
N ASN A 244 -12.90 13.12 -28.96
CA ASN A 244 -13.76 13.90 -29.84
C ASN A 244 -13.52 13.38 -31.26
N VAL A 245 -14.38 12.44 -31.69
CA VAL A 245 -14.56 12.13 -33.11
C VAL A 245 -15.26 13.33 -33.72
N VAL A 246 -14.48 14.30 -34.18
CA VAL A 246 -14.94 15.30 -35.14
C VAL A 246 -14.56 14.75 -36.51
N GLY A 247 -15.57 14.54 -37.34
CA GLY A 247 -15.45 14.05 -38.72
C GLY A 247 -14.94 15.07 -39.71
#